data_AF-A0AAD4GTZ1-F1
#
_entry.id   AF-A0AAD4GTZ1-F1
#
_cell.length_a   1.000
_cell.length_b   1.000
_cell.length_c   1.000
_cell.angle_alpha   90.00
_cell.angle_beta   90.00
_cell.angle_gamma   90.00
#
_symmetry.space_group_name_H-M   'P 1'
#
loop_
_entity.id
_entity.type
_entity.pdbx_description
1 polymer ?
#
loop_
_entity_poly.entity_id
_entity_poly.type
_entity_poly.pdbx_seq_one_letter_code
_entity_poly.pdbx_strand_id
1 'polypeptide(L)'
;MNGLQSRRLLILQETRNPQNMAETIYVPVNKLGLPICGPGPELPSILELPLRILRAFTEIFNQPRYKGWAIAGAGPYHDTSEEGKYYAVVLEQTKEAVGGNESSIVG
;
A
#
# COMPACT_ATOMS: atom_id res chain seq x y z
N MET A 1 -13.15 -19.66 12.53
CA MET A 1 -11.70 -19.35 12.60
C MET A 1 -11.40 -18.39 11.46
N ASN A 2 -11.47 -17.08 11.71
CA ASN A 2 -11.15 -16.08 10.69
C ASN A 2 -9.64 -15.85 10.74
N GLY A 3 -8.90 -16.34 9.75
CA GLY A 3 -7.52 -15.92 9.58
C GLY A 3 -7.51 -14.40 9.46
N LEU A 4 -6.86 -13.72 10.40
CA LEU A 4 -6.65 -12.28 10.33
C LEU A 4 -5.94 -12.01 8.99
N GLN A 5 -6.68 -11.57 7.97
CA GLN A 5 -6.08 -11.06 6.75
C GLN A 5 -5.11 -9.96 7.19
N SER A 6 -3.81 -10.22 7.00
CA SER A 6 -2.78 -9.27 7.38
C SER A 6 -2.97 -8.03 6.53
N ARG A 7 -3.35 -6.93 7.16
CA ARG A 7 -3.59 -5.64 6.50
C ARG A 7 -2.53 -4.64 6.92
N ARG A 8 -2.06 -3.85 5.96
CA ARG A 8 -1.05 -2.81 6.18
C ARG A 8 -1.51 -1.49 5.60
N LEU A 9 -1.25 -0.40 6.31
CA LEU A 9 -1.43 0.95 5.81
C LEU A 9 -0.11 1.48 5.27
N LEU A 10 -0.08 1.88 4.01
CA LEU A 10 1.00 2.64 3.39
C LEU A 10 0.57 4.08 3.16
N ILE A 11 1.49 5.00 3.41
CA ILE A 11 1.35 6.42 3.09
C ILE A 11 2.34 6.73 1.98
N LEU A 12 1.84 7.25 0.87
CA LEU A 12 2.67 7.73 -0.24
C LEU A 12 2.59 9.25 -0.32
N GLN A 13 3.75 9.88 -0.47
CA GLN A 13 3.85 11.31 -0.74
C GLN A 13 3.97 11.54 -2.25
N GLU A 14 3.15 12.44 -2.79
CA GLU A 14 3.30 13.00 -4.14
C GLU A 14 4.46 14.00 -4.12
N THR A 15 5.47 13.78 -4.96
CA THR A 15 6.65 14.65 -5.05
C THR A 15 7.15 14.75 -6.49
N ARG A 16 8.12 15.64 -6.75
CA ARG A 16 8.77 15.78 -8.07
C ARG A 16 9.90 14.78 -8.22
N ASN A 17 10.05 14.21 -9.41
CA ASN A 17 11.20 13.37 -9.71
C ASN A 17 12.49 14.23 -9.67
N PRO A 18 13.49 13.89 -8.82
CA PRO A 18 14.75 14.64 -8.75
C PRO A 18 15.53 14.66 -10.06
N GLN A 19 15.35 13.64 -10.91
CA GLN A 19 16.01 13.53 -12.22
C GLN A 19 15.21 14.23 -13.33
N ASN A 20 13.92 14.48 -13.11
CA ASN A 20 13.03 15.14 -14.06
C ASN A 20 11.93 15.92 -13.33
N MET A 21 12.16 17.21 -13.04
CA MET A 21 11.21 17.99 -12.25
C MET A 21 9.83 18.19 -12.90
N ALA A 22 9.67 17.91 -14.19
CA ALA A 22 8.36 17.91 -14.86
C ALA A 22 7.50 16.71 -14.46
N GLU A 23 8.14 15.61 -14.04
CA GLU A 23 7.47 14.36 -13.66
C GLU A 23 7.08 14.35 -12.18
N THR A 24 5.90 13.83 -11.90
CA THR A 24 5.39 13.60 -10.54
C THR A 24 5.52 12.12 -10.20
N ILE A 25 6.12 11.84 -9.05
CA ILE A 25 6.32 10.47 -8.52
C ILE A 25 5.65 10.34 -7.15
N TYR A 26 5.44 9.09 -6.73
CA TYR A 26 4.85 8.78 -5.44
C TYR A 26 5.82 7.92 -4.64
N VAL A 27 6.21 8.40 -3.47
CA VAL A 27 7.24 7.75 -2.64
C VAL A 27 6.60 7.27 -1.35
N PRO A 28 6.74 5.98 -0.99
CA PRO A 28 6.23 5.48 0.29
C PRO A 28 7.04 6.08 1.44
N VAL A 29 6.35 6.79 2.33
CA VAL A 29 6.92 7.38 3.55
C VAL A 29 7.27 6.28 4.56
N ASN A 30 6.37 5.30 4.72
CA ASN A 30 6.53 4.17 5.63
C ASN A 30 6.76 2.86 4.85
N LYS A 31 8.01 2.57 4.44
CA LYS A 31 8.36 1.46 3.53
C LYS A 31 7.84 0.06 3.95
N LEU A 32 7.70 -0.20 5.26
CA LEU A 32 7.23 -1.50 5.78
C LEU A 32 5.70 -1.59 5.94
N GLY A 33 4.99 -0.46 5.81
CA GLY A 33 3.58 -0.34 6.15
C GLY A 33 3.31 -0.46 7.65
N LEU A 34 2.32 0.28 8.14
CA LEU A 34 1.85 0.15 9.52
C LEU A 34 0.87 -1.02 9.62
N PRO A 35 1.00 -1.92 10.60
CA PRO A 35 0.03 -2.99 10.79
C PRO A 35 -1.34 -2.40 11.15
N ILE A 36 -2.40 -2.91 10.54
CA ILE A 36 -3.77 -2.54 10.89
C ILE A 36 -4.33 -3.58 11.85
N CYS A 37 -4.56 -3.17 13.10
CA CYS A 37 -5.31 -3.94 14.07
C CYS A 37 -6.78 -3.50 14.05
N GLY A 38 -7.72 -4.43 13.85
CA GLY A 38 -9.14 -4.12 13.79
C GLY A 38 -9.64 -3.75 12.38
N PRO A 39 -10.76 -3.00 12.25
CA PRO A 39 -11.42 -2.72 10.96
C PRO A 39 -10.54 -1.98 9.94
N GLY A 40 -9.62 -1.14 10.40
CA GLY A 40 -8.81 -0.26 9.55
C GLY A 40 -9.56 0.98 9.07
N PRO A 41 -8.87 1.92 8.40
CA PRO A 41 -9.51 3.08 7.82
C PRO A 41 -10.39 2.67 6.64
N GLU A 42 -11.59 3.26 6.57
CA GLU A 42 -12.44 3.16 5.39
C GLU A 42 -11.88 4.11 4.32
N LEU A 43 -11.34 3.52 3.25
CA LEU A 43 -10.84 4.25 2.09
C LEU A 43 -11.72 3.96 0.87
N PRO A 44 -11.83 4.91 -0.07
CA PRO A 44 -12.56 4.70 -1.31
C PRO A 44 -11.89 3.64 -2.19
N SER A 45 -12.61 3.22 -3.23
CA SER A 45 -12.06 2.33 -4.24
C SER A 45 -10.87 3.01 -4.91
N ILE A 46 -9.81 2.24 -5.18
CA ILE A 46 -8.67 2.74 -5.94
C ILE A 46 -9.10 3.32 -7.30
N LEU A 47 -10.19 2.82 -7.90
CA LEU A 47 -10.72 3.26 -9.18
C LEU A 47 -11.27 4.70 -9.15
N GLU A 48 -11.51 5.26 -7.96
CA GLU A 48 -11.92 6.66 -7.78
C GLU A 48 -10.73 7.64 -7.89
N LEU A 49 -9.50 7.13 -7.90
CA LEU A 49 -8.31 7.94 -8.08
C LEU A 49 -8.11 8.35 -9.55
N PRO A 50 -7.52 9.53 -9.81
CA PRO A 50 -7.13 9.92 -11.17
C PRO A 50 -6.20 8.90 -11.84
N LEU A 51 -6.36 8.72 -13.17
CA LEU A 51 -5.57 7.78 -13.99
C LEU A 51 -4.05 7.88 -13.79
N ARG A 52 -3.52 9.09 -13.56
CA ARG A 52 -2.08 9.29 -13.30
C ARG A 52 -1.61 8.59 -12.03
N ILE A 53 -2.46 8.51 -11.01
CA ILE A 53 -2.17 7.86 -9.73
C ILE A 53 -2.31 6.36 -9.90
N LEU A 54 -3.38 5.91 -10.57
CA LEU A 54 -3.58 4.51 -10.92
C LEU A 54 -2.34 3.92 -11.58
N ARG A 55 -1.82 4.60 -12.61
CA ARG A 55 -0.59 4.18 -13.30
C ARG A 55 0.61 4.11 -12.36
N ALA A 56 0.85 5.16 -11.58
CA ALA A 56 1.98 5.20 -10.66
C ALA A 56 1.89 4.11 -9.59
N PHE A 57 0.69 3.87 -9.04
CA PHE A 57 0.47 2.82 -8.06
C PHE A 57 0.68 1.44 -8.67
N THR A 58 0.19 1.19 -9.90
CA THR A 58 0.49 -0.06 -10.61
C THR A 58 2.00 -0.28 -10.74
N GLU A 59 2.77 0.73 -11.13
CA GLU A 59 4.23 0.64 -11.24
C GLU A 59 4.90 0.38 -9.87
N ILE A 60 4.44 1.03 -8.81
CA ILE A 60 4.97 0.85 -7.44
C ILE A 60 4.68 -0.56 -6.92
N PHE A 61 3.43 -1.01 -7.03
CA PHE A 61 2.98 -2.27 -6.44
C PHE A 61 3.33 -3.51 -7.27
N ASN A 62 3.82 -3.32 -8.50
CA ASN A 62 4.48 -4.39 -9.28
C ASN A 62 5.89 -4.74 -8.78
N GLN A 63 6.48 -3.96 -7.85
CA GLN A 63 7.81 -4.25 -7.32
C GLN A 63 7.81 -5.55 -6.48
N PRO A 64 8.91 -6.35 -6.50
CA PRO A 64 8.97 -7.64 -5.80
C PRO A 64 8.59 -7.61 -4.32
N ARG A 65 8.87 -6.50 -3.63
CA ARG A 65 8.54 -6.32 -2.19
C ARG A 65 7.04 -6.34 -1.89
N TYR A 66 6.19 -6.10 -2.88
CA TYR A 66 4.73 -6.10 -2.75
C TYR A 66 4.10 -7.37 -3.32
N LYS A 67 4.91 -8.36 -3.73
CA LYS A 67 4.40 -9.67 -4.14
C LYS A 67 3.57 -10.27 -2.99
N GLY A 68 2.39 -10.78 -3.33
CA GLY A 68 1.47 -11.34 -2.35
C GLY A 68 0.65 -10.29 -1.59
N TRP A 69 0.65 -9.02 -2.02
CA TRP A 69 -0.20 -7.96 -1.48
C TRP A 69 -1.09 -7.38 -2.58
N ALA A 70 -2.36 -7.13 -2.24
CA ALA A 70 -3.32 -6.46 -3.11
C ALA A 70 -3.77 -5.15 -2.47
N ILE A 71 -4.10 -4.15 -3.30
CA ILE A 71 -4.67 -2.89 -2.81
C ILE A 71 -6.15 -3.12 -2.51
N ALA A 72 -6.53 -2.95 -1.25
CA ALA A 72 -7.93 -3.06 -0.80
C ALA A 72 -8.68 -1.72 -0.86
N GLY A 73 -7.95 -0.61 -0.74
CA GLY A 73 -8.53 0.73 -0.81
C GLY A 73 -7.42 1.78 -0.86
N ALA A 74 -7.71 2.93 -1.48
CA ALA A 74 -6.74 4.00 -1.60
C ALA A 74 -7.43 5.36 -1.73
N GLY A 75 -6.92 6.38 -1.03
CA GLY A 75 -7.52 7.70 -1.04
C GLY A 75 -6.53 8.80 -0.64
N PRO A 76 -6.86 10.08 -0.89
CA PRO A 76 -6.12 11.20 -0.34
C PRO A 76 -6.04 11.08 1.19
N TYR A 77 -4.86 11.32 1.74
CA TYR A 77 -4.63 11.41 3.18
C TYR A 77 -4.27 12.85 3.50
N HIS A 78 -5.13 13.52 4.27
CA HIS A 78 -4.90 14.89 4.67
C HIS A 78 -4.37 14.91 6.10
N ASP A 79 -3.06 15.11 6.22
CA ASP A 79 -2.42 15.36 7.51
C ASP A 79 -2.30 16.87 7.69
N THR A 80 -2.99 17.42 8.68
CA THR A 80 -2.93 18.86 8.97
C THR A 80 -1.61 19.27 9.62
N SER A 81 -0.80 18.30 10.06
CA SER A 81 0.49 18.55 10.72
C SER A 81 1.69 18.55 9.77
N GLU A 82 1.51 18.04 8.55
CA GLU A 82 2.59 17.86 7.57
C GLU A 82 2.27 18.60 6.25
N GLU A 83 3.24 19.35 5.73
CA GLU A 83 3.10 19.99 4.43
C GLU A 83 3.26 18.98 3.29
N GLY A 84 2.28 18.90 2.40
CA GLY A 84 2.38 18.12 1.17
C GLY A 84 1.08 17.43 0.80
N LYS A 85 1.18 16.56 -0.20
CA LYS A 85 0.05 15.80 -0.70
C LYS A 85 0.32 14.32 -0.55
N TYR A 86 -0.52 13.67 0.25
CA TYR A 86 -0.34 12.28 0.65
C TYR A 86 -1.53 11.42 0.23
N TYR A 87 -1.28 10.13 0.11
CA TYR A 87 -2.29 9.12 -0.17
C TYR A 87 -2.12 7.96 0.79
N ALA A 88 -3.22 7.55 1.39
CA ALA A 88 -3.31 6.33 2.15
C ALA A 88 -3.65 5.18 1.20
N VAL A 89 -2.98 4.04 1.37
CA VAL A 89 -3.24 2.81 0.64
C VAL A 89 -3.30 1.66 1.64
N VAL A 90 -4.44 0.98 1.70
CA VAL A 90 -4.59 -0.25 2.46
C VAL A 90 -4.19 -1.41 1.58
N LEU A 91 -3.21 -2.18 2.04
CA LEU A 91 -2.83 -3.44 1.44
C LEU A 91 -3.40 -4.60 2.24
N GLU A 92 -3.79 -5.65 1.53
CA GLU A 92 -4.23 -6.93 2.06
C GLU A 92 -3.39 -8.06 1.49
N GLN A 93 -2.94 -8.97 2.35
CA GLN A 93 -2.16 -10.13 1.93
C GLN A 93 -3.03 -11.11 1.14
N THR A 94 -2.59 -11.50 -0.05
CA THR A 94 -3.26 -12.51 -0.87
C THR A 94 -2.99 -13.92 -0.32
N LYS A 95 -3.92 -14.86 -0.52
CA LYS A 95 -3.85 -16.23 0.03
C LYS A 95 -2.57 -16.98 -0.35
N GLU A 96 -1.94 -16.64 -1.48
CA GLU A 96 -0.68 -17.25 -1.94
C GLU A 96 0.50 -16.99 -1.00
N ALA A 97 0.45 -15.94 -0.17
CA ALA A 97 1.54 -15.60 0.73
C ALA A 97 1.49 -16.31 2.10
N VAL A 98 0.45 -17.11 2.39
CA VAL A 98 0.30 -17.86 3.66
C VAL A 98 0.95 -19.27 3.59
N GLY A 99 1.34 -19.74 2.40
CA GLY A 99 1.88 -21.09 2.17
C GLY A 99 3.38 -21.28 2.46
N GLY A 100 3.96 -20.58 3.43
CA GLY A 100 5.41 -20.56 3.62
C GLY A 100 5.88 -20.59 5.08
N ASN A 101 5.47 -21.60 5.87
CA ASN A 101 6.25 -22.24 6.96
C ASN A 101 5.36 -23.10 7.89
N GLU A 102 4.88 -24.25 7.41
CA GLU A 102 4.41 -25.33 8.30
C GLU A 102 4.88 -26.68 7.77
N SER A 103 6.20 -26.92 7.83
CA SER A 103 6.79 -28.26 7.70
C SER A 103 8.02 -28.37 8.59
N SER A 104 7.82 -28.29 9.91
CA SER A 104 8.78 -28.88 10.86
C SER A 104 8.29 -30.27 11.22
N ILE A 105 8.74 -31.22 10.39
CA ILE A 105 9.16 -32.59 10.69
C ILE A 105 8.49 -33.23 11.93
N VAL A 106 7.58 -34.15 11.64
CA VAL A 106 7.09 -35.20 12.55
C VAL A 106 8.26 -36.11 12.94
N GLY A 107 8.25 -36.56 14.20
CA GLY A 107 9.34 -37.29 14.86
C GLY A 107 9.63 -38.69 14.37
#